data_AF-A0A2R6ETW2-F1
#
_entry.id   AF-A0A2R6ETW2-F1
#
_cell.length_a   1.000
_cell.length_b   1.000
_cell.length_c   1.000
_cell.angle_alpha   90.00
_cell.angle_beta   90.00
_cell.angle_gamma   90.00
#
_symmetry.space_group_name_H-M   'P 1'
#
loop_
_entity.id
_entity.type
_entity.pdbx_description
1 polymer ?
#
loop_
_entity_poly.entity_id
_entity_poly.type
_entity_poly.pdbx_seq_one_letter_code
_entity_poly.pdbx_strand_id
1 'polypeptide(L)'
;IDDRGTERTMELSDDDPVAVPGAEPIAEDQFDSAVEAEFATRFRSLDFDWSLVREPAPLEAGGRVMIPDFAFEYEHADFRVFFEIMGFWTPEYVAKKLGQLDAVEGVEMLVAVDESLGVGEEIEARDHRAITYSGSIRLKDIRNALRPYEEELTAAAAADLPDELRPEADVITLGTLAAEYGVSEAAVEDASTPEHERVGRTLVRPAVLETLAEDIAAGMSLEEVEAVLDEHGIDDASATLAALGYRVEWEGLGGGTIRERE
;
A
#
# COMPACT_ATOMS: atom_id res chain seq x y z
N ILE A 1 34.28 31.34 0.94
CA ILE A 1 35.52 31.79 1.60
C ILE A 1 36.67 31.01 0.97
N ASP A 2 37.62 31.69 0.33
CA ASP A 2 38.79 31.02 -0.23
C ASP A 2 39.73 30.51 0.87
N ASP A 3 40.71 29.71 0.48
CA ASP A 3 41.79 29.15 1.32
C ASP A 3 42.62 30.24 2.05
N ARG A 4 42.33 31.52 1.82
CA ARG A 4 42.95 32.68 2.48
C ARG A 4 41.97 33.45 3.37
N GLY A 5 40.80 32.89 3.66
CA GLY A 5 39.82 33.52 4.55
C GLY A 5 39.05 34.69 3.91
N THR A 6 39.14 34.87 2.58
CA THR A 6 38.42 35.93 1.88
C THR A 6 37.11 35.39 1.32
N GLU A 7 35.99 36.04 1.65
CA GLU A 7 34.72 35.71 1.01
C GLU A 7 34.72 36.19 -0.44
N ARG A 8 34.44 35.27 -1.36
CA ARG A 8 34.31 35.56 -2.80
C ARG A 8 33.01 34.96 -3.28
N THR A 9 32.32 35.69 -4.15
CA THR A 9 31.11 35.24 -4.84
C THR A 9 31.45 34.98 -6.30
N MET A 10 31.02 33.83 -6.83
CA MET A 10 31.10 33.49 -8.25
C MET A 10 29.67 33.38 -8.76
N GLU A 11 29.36 34.09 -9.83
CA GLU A 11 28.08 34.01 -10.54
C GLU A 11 28.35 33.39 -11.91
N LEU A 12 27.54 32.41 -12.28
CA LEU A 12 27.60 31.73 -13.55
C LEU A 12 26.17 31.58 -14.06
N SER A 13 25.97 31.85 -15.34
CA SER A 13 24.69 31.81 -16.03
C SER A 13 24.77 30.92 -17.26
N ASP A 14 23.62 30.67 -17.88
CA ASP A 14 23.52 29.96 -19.16
C ASP A 14 24.12 30.73 -20.34
N ASP A 15 24.32 32.05 -20.18
CA ASP A 15 25.03 32.90 -21.14
C ASP A 15 26.57 32.72 -21.08
N ASP A 16 27.09 32.11 -20.01
CA ASP A 16 28.52 31.88 -19.87
C ASP A 16 28.97 30.66 -20.69
N PRO A 17 30.10 30.72 -21.41
CA PRO A 17 30.56 29.66 -22.31
C PRO A 17 31.21 28.47 -21.56
N VAL A 18 30.61 28.06 -20.44
CA VAL A 18 31.06 26.96 -19.60
C VAL A 18 30.19 25.74 -19.88
N ALA A 19 30.68 24.85 -20.74
CA ALA A 19 30.06 23.55 -20.98
C ALA A 19 30.77 22.47 -20.15
N VAL A 20 30.00 21.57 -19.52
CA VAL A 20 30.55 20.38 -18.86
C VAL A 20 30.87 19.34 -19.94
N PRO A 21 32.16 19.04 -20.24
CA PRO A 21 32.50 18.13 -21.33
C PRO A 21 32.12 16.69 -20.94
N GLY A 22 31.36 16.00 -21.80
CA GLY A 22 31.07 14.57 -21.64
C GLY A 22 29.94 14.22 -20.66
N ALA A 23 29.16 15.21 -20.20
CA ALA A 23 27.88 14.92 -19.54
C ALA A 23 26.80 14.72 -20.62
N GLU A 24 26.43 13.47 -20.89
CA GLU A 24 25.15 13.20 -21.53
C GLU A 24 24.05 13.68 -20.57
N PRO A 25 22.98 14.36 -21.04
CA PRO A 25 21.88 14.73 -20.18
C PRO A 25 21.34 13.44 -19.54
N ILE A 26 21.37 13.41 -18.20
CA ILE A 26 20.82 12.28 -17.43
C ILE A 26 19.31 12.29 -17.70
N ALA A 27 18.86 11.40 -18.56
CA ALA A 27 17.47 11.29 -18.97
C ALA A 27 16.69 10.25 -18.14
N GLU A 28 17.37 9.55 -17.23
CA GLU A 28 16.75 8.53 -16.37
C GLU A 28 16.56 9.09 -14.96
N ASP A 29 15.32 8.99 -14.47
CA ASP A 29 14.92 9.34 -13.10
C ASP A 29 15.65 8.42 -12.11
N GLN A 30 16.89 8.74 -11.74
CA GLN A 30 17.68 7.99 -10.76
C GLN A 30 17.31 8.43 -9.35
N PHE A 31 17.11 7.48 -8.42
CA PHE A 31 16.87 7.79 -7.01
C PHE A 31 18.09 8.50 -6.40
N ASP A 32 17.84 9.39 -5.45
CA ASP A 32 18.90 10.16 -4.78
C ASP A 32 19.66 9.29 -3.76
N SER A 33 19.03 8.20 -3.29
CA SER A 33 19.68 7.23 -2.42
C SER A 33 19.35 5.77 -2.74
N ALA A 34 20.26 4.86 -2.33
CA ALA A 34 20.02 3.43 -2.40
C ALA A 34 18.85 2.98 -1.51
N VAL A 35 18.59 3.72 -0.42
CA VAL A 35 17.49 3.43 0.52
C VAL A 35 16.14 3.72 -0.16
N GLU A 36 16.01 4.85 -0.84
CA GLU A 36 14.81 5.17 -1.63
C GLU A 36 14.54 4.13 -2.72
N ALA A 37 15.58 3.76 -3.48
CA ALA A 37 15.46 2.77 -4.55
C ALA A 37 15.02 1.39 -4.02
N GLU A 38 15.64 0.93 -2.93
CA GLU A 38 15.26 -0.32 -2.27
C GLU A 38 13.82 -0.26 -1.74
N PHE A 39 13.47 0.82 -1.05
CA PHE A 39 12.14 1.03 -0.49
C PHE A 39 11.07 1.01 -1.59
N ALA A 40 11.23 1.82 -2.65
CA ALA A 40 10.26 1.92 -3.73
C ALA A 40 10.09 0.57 -4.45
N THR A 41 11.17 -0.16 -4.68
CA THR A 41 11.13 -1.50 -5.29
C THR A 41 10.34 -2.47 -4.43
N ARG A 42 10.63 -2.51 -3.12
CA ARG A 42 9.97 -3.45 -2.20
C ARG A 42 8.51 -3.07 -1.99
N PHE A 43 8.19 -1.78 -1.88
CA PHE A 43 6.82 -1.31 -1.71
C PHE A 43 5.95 -1.71 -2.91
N ARG A 44 6.41 -1.44 -4.13
CA ARG A 44 5.71 -1.79 -5.38
C ARG A 44 5.60 -3.30 -5.66
N SER A 45 6.39 -4.12 -4.97
CA SER A 45 6.30 -5.58 -5.09
C SER A 45 5.19 -6.19 -4.24
N LEU A 46 4.60 -5.41 -3.34
CA LEU A 46 3.47 -5.83 -2.51
C LEU A 46 2.18 -5.19 -3.03
N ASP A 47 1.10 -5.90 -2.82
CA ASP A 47 -0.25 -5.47 -3.15
C ASP A 47 -0.81 -4.69 -1.95
N PHE A 48 -0.71 -3.37 -2.01
CA PHE A 48 -1.27 -2.45 -1.03
C PHE A 48 -2.34 -1.61 -1.72
N ASP A 49 -3.36 -1.20 -0.97
CA ASP A 49 -4.38 -0.23 -1.43
C ASP A 49 -3.84 1.21 -1.60
N TRP A 50 -2.51 1.35 -1.70
CA TRP A 50 -1.78 2.60 -1.83
C TRP A 50 -0.82 2.51 -3.00
N SER A 51 -0.93 3.45 -3.93
CA SER A 51 0.09 3.64 -4.95
C SER A 51 1.21 4.54 -4.44
N LEU A 52 2.44 4.32 -4.93
CA LEU A 52 3.63 5.08 -4.52
C LEU A 52 4.12 5.99 -5.66
N VAL A 53 3.82 7.28 -5.54
CA VAL A 53 4.27 8.33 -6.45
C VAL A 53 5.61 8.86 -5.96
N ARG A 54 6.60 8.92 -6.85
CA ARG A 54 7.91 9.52 -6.58
C ARG A 54 7.90 11.00 -6.95
N GLU A 55 8.61 11.82 -6.18
CA GLU A 55 8.75 13.26 -6.41
C GLU A 55 7.38 13.91 -6.70
N PRO A 56 6.41 13.77 -5.77
CA PRO A 56 5.09 14.32 -5.94
C PRO A 56 5.12 15.85 -6.07
N ALA A 57 3.96 16.42 -6.39
CA ALA A 57 3.81 17.86 -6.51
C ALA A 57 4.40 18.61 -5.30
N PRO A 58 5.17 19.69 -5.52
CA PRO A 58 5.80 20.42 -4.44
C PRO A 58 4.78 21.01 -3.46
N LEU A 59 5.16 21.03 -2.18
CA LEU A 59 4.39 21.57 -1.08
C LEU A 59 4.82 22.99 -0.76
N GLU A 60 3.84 23.85 -0.51
CA GLU A 60 4.08 25.16 0.07
C GLU A 60 4.47 24.99 1.55
N ALA A 61 5.68 25.44 1.89
CA ALA A 61 6.23 25.41 3.24
C ALA A 61 6.49 26.86 3.68
N GLY A 62 5.41 27.59 3.96
CA GLY A 62 5.42 29.03 4.19
C GLY A 62 5.93 29.82 2.96
N GLY A 63 7.14 30.40 3.06
CA GLY A 63 7.79 31.14 1.96
C GLY A 63 8.77 30.31 1.13
N ARG A 64 8.74 28.98 1.30
CA ARG A 64 9.64 28.03 0.63
C ARG A 64 8.82 26.91 0.02
N VAL A 65 9.47 26.13 -0.82
CA VAL A 65 8.92 24.91 -1.39
C VAL A 65 9.63 23.72 -0.74
N MET A 66 8.85 22.70 -0.36
CA MET A 66 9.35 21.39 0.01
C MET A 66 8.89 20.38 -1.05
N ILE A 67 9.80 19.53 -1.52
CA ILE A 67 9.47 18.42 -2.41
C ILE A 67 9.75 17.15 -1.60
N PRO A 68 8.71 16.42 -1.17
CA PRO A 68 8.88 15.12 -0.54
C PRO A 68 9.48 14.10 -1.51
N ASP A 69 10.12 13.06 -0.99
CA ASP A 69 10.64 11.98 -1.84
C ASP A 69 9.51 11.16 -2.49
N PHE A 70 8.43 10.93 -1.74
CA PHE A 70 7.28 10.16 -2.19
C PHE A 70 5.94 10.70 -1.70
N ALA A 71 4.85 10.23 -2.32
CA ALA A 71 3.50 10.26 -1.77
C ALA A 71 2.87 8.88 -1.89
N PHE A 72 2.19 8.46 -0.83
CA PHE A 72 1.23 7.36 -0.86
C PHE A 72 -0.12 7.94 -1.28
N GLU A 73 -0.68 7.45 -2.38
CA GLU A 73 -2.03 7.83 -2.84
C GLU A 73 -2.97 6.65 -2.64
N TYR A 74 -4.05 6.87 -1.89
CA TYR A 74 -5.02 5.82 -1.62
C TYR A 74 -5.81 5.51 -2.89
N GLU A 75 -5.96 4.24 -3.24
CA GLU A 75 -6.55 3.86 -4.53
C GLU A 75 -8.06 4.11 -4.60
N HIS A 76 -8.73 4.22 -3.44
CA HIS A 76 -10.19 4.28 -3.35
C HIS A 76 -10.74 5.67 -2.94
N ALA A 77 -9.88 6.68 -2.75
CA ALA A 77 -10.29 8.04 -2.44
C ALA A 77 -9.23 9.07 -2.85
N ASP A 78 -9.63 10.33 -3.01
CA ASP A 78 -8.69 11.44 -3.20
C ASP A 78 -8.02 11.80 -1.86
N PHE A 79 -7.15 10.90 -1.39
CA PHE A 79 -6.43 11.03 -0.14
C PHE A 79 -4.97 10.64 -0.34
N ARG A 80 -4.07 11.43 0.24
CA ARG A 80 -2.63 11.22 0.12
C ARG A 80 -1.88 11.51 1.39
N VAL A 81 -0.80 10.75 1.59
CA VAL A 81 0.14 10.91 2.68
C VAL A 81 1.54 11.11 2.09
N PHE A 82 2.17 12.23 2.37
CA PHE A 82 3.53 12.51 1.91
C PHE A 82 4.56 11.72 2.71
N PHE A 83 5.66 11.36 2.06
CA PHE A 83 6.71 10.57 2.67
C PHE A 83 8.09 11.10 2.34
N GLU A 84 8.86 11.36 3.38
CA GLU A 84 10.22 11.89 3.31
C GLU A 84 11.20 10.91 3.97
N ILE A 85 12.33 10.65 3.32
CA ILE A 85 13.39 9.80 3.83
C ILE A 85 14.60 10.67 4.23
N MET A 86 14.76 10.87 5.53
CA MET A 86 15.89 11.58 6.12
C MET A 86 17.05 10.62 6.45
N GLY A 87 18.03 10.57 5.55
CA GLY A 87 19.28 9.82 5.72
C GLY A 87 20.40 10.55 6.47
N PHE A 88 21.66 10.14 6.27
CA PHE A 88 22.83 10.72 6.96
C PHE A 88 23.07 12.18 6.53
N TRP A 89 22.63 13.12 7.37
CA TRP A 89 22.78 14.55 7.16
C TRP A 89 23.53 15.22 8.30
N THR A 90 24.14 16.37 8.03
CA THR A 90 24.74 17.19 9.10
C THR A 90 23.65 17.73 10.04
N PRO A 91 23.94 17.95 11.33
CA PRO A 91 22.95 18.51 12.27
C PRO A 91 22.29 19.80 11.79
N GLU A 92 23.05 20.66 11.09
CA GLU A 92 22.52 21.90 10.51
C GLU A 92 21.51 21.64 9.38
N TYR A 93 21.75 20.61 8.56
CA TYR A 93 20.84 20.22 7.49
C TYR A 93 19.57 19.56 8.04
N VAL A 94 19.70 18.74 9.09
CA VAL A 94 18.56 18.18 9.81
C VAL A 94 17.70 19.28 10.41
N ALA A 95 18.29 20.25 11.13
CA ALA A 95 17.55 21.39 11.68
C ALA A 95 16.82 22.21 10.60
N LYS A 96 17.44 22.37 9.42
CA LYS A 96 16.81 23.02 8.28
C LYS A 96 15.60 22.24 7.76
N LYS A 97 15.72 20.92 7.57
CA LYS A 97 14.62 20.05 7.12
C LYS A 97 13.48 20.02 8.15
N LEU A 98 13.78 19.93 9.44
CA LEU A 98 12.79 20.05 10.52
C LEU A 98 12.03 21.39 10.47
N GLY A 99 12.74 22.50 10.22
CA GLY A 99 12.09 23.80 10.04
C GLY A 99 11.26 23.93 8.75
N GLN A 100 11.52 23.11 7.72
CA GLN A 100 10.65 23.02 6.55
C GLN A 100 9.39 22.21 6.88
N LEU A 101 9.53 21.10 7.58
CA LEU A 101 8.41 20.28 8.07
C LEU A 101 7.46 21.09 8.96
N ASP A 102 8.00 21.92 9.86
CA ASP A 102 7.22 22.84 10.71
C ASP A 102 6.37 23.84 9.89
N ALA A 103 6.82 24.18 8.68
CA ALA A 103 6.17 25.19 7.85
C ALA A 103 5.17 24.60 6.85
N VAL A 104 5.09 23.26 6.75
CA VAL A 104 4.08 22.57 5.96
C VAL A 104 2.85 22.37 6.84
N GLU A 105 1.75 23.03 6.49
CA GLU A 105 0.47 22.93 7.19
C GLU A 105 -0.58 22.27 6.29
N GLY A 106 -1.48 21.50 6.91
CA GLY A 106 -2.67 20.98 6.22
C GLY A 106 -2.41 19.78 5.30
N VAL A 107 -1.34 19.02 5.52
CA VAL A 107 -1.07 17.76 4.81
C VAL A 107 -0.68 16.66 5.80
N GLU A 108 -1.00 15.42 5.43
CA GLU A 108 -0.53 14.24 6.15
C GLU A 108 0.89 13.87 5.72
N MET A 109 1.78 13.66 6.68
CA MET A 109 3.19 13.38 6.38
C MET A 109 3.81 12.35 7.33
N LEU A 110 4.53 11.42 6.71
CA LEU A 110 5.39 10.44 7.36
C LEU A 110 6.86 10.79 7.06
N VAL A 111 7.72 10.67 8.06
CA VAL A 111 9.16 10.91 7.88
C VAL A 111 9.94 9.68 8.35
N ALA A 112 10.60 9.00 7.42
CA ALA A 112 11.55 7.96 7.77
C ALA A 112 12.89 8.59 8.16
N VAL A 113 13.41 8.31 9.35
CA VAL A 113 14.66 8.90 9.84
C VAL A 113 15.68 7.83 10.18
N ASP A 114 16.92 8.03 9.72
CA ASP A 114 18.01 7.13 10.09
C ASP A 114 18.23 7.19 11.62
N GLU A 115 18.25 6.03 12.27
CA GLU A 115 18.36 5.92 13.72
C GLU A 115 19.61 6.61 14.30
N SER A 116 20.67 6.74 13.49
CA SER A 116 21.92 7.41 13.88
C SER A 116 21.76 8.92 14.09
N LEU A 117 20.69 9.52 13.55
CA LEU A 117 20.41 10.95 13.72
C LEU A 117 19.81 11.28 15.09
N GLY A 118 19.07 10.35 15.70
CA GLY A 118 18.47 10.54 17.03
C GLY A 118 17.43 11.66 17.12
N VAL A 119 16.79 12.07 16.01
CA VAL A 119 15.82 13.18 15.96
C VAL A 119 14.35 12.75 15.87
N GLY A 120 14.04 11.47 16.13
CA GLY A 120 12.67 10.95 16.04
C GLY A 120 11.67 11.69 16.94
N GLU A 121 12.05 11.94 18.21
CA GLU A 121 11.20 12.68 19.17
C GLU A 121 10.91 14.12 18.71
N GLU A 122 11.87 14.75 18.02
CA GLU A 122 11.72 16.10 17.49
C GLU A 122 10.75 16.17 16.32
N ILE A 123 10.64 15.12 15.51
CA ILE A 123 9.70 15.03 14.39
C ILE A 123 8.28 14.81 14.93
N GLU A 124 8.11 13.88 15.88
CA GLU A 124 6.80 13.62 16.50
C GLU A 124 6.25 14.85 17.25
N ALA A 125 7.12 15.64 17.88
CA ALA A 125 6.74 16.88 18.54
C ALA A 125 6.15 17.94 17.58
N ARG A 126 6.27 17.74 16.27
CA ARG A 126 5.83 18.66 15.21
C ARG A 126 4.60 18.14 14.45
N ASP A 127 3.89 17.19 15.05
CA ASP A 127 2.69 16.55 14.49
C ASP A 127 2.94 15.71 13.22
N HIS A 128 4.21 15.41 12.93
CA HIS A 128 4.61 14.49 11.87
C HIS A 128 4.94 13.13 12.46
N ARG A 129 4.58 12.04 11.78
CA ARG A 129 4.91 10.69 12.30
C ARG A 129 6.31 10.28 11.87
N ALA A 130 7.18 10.02 12.85
CA ALA A 130 8.53 9.55 12.61
C ALA A 130 8.59 8.02 12.51
N ILE A 131 9.34 7.51 11.54
CA ILE A 131 9.61 6.08 11.37
C ILE A 131 11.11 5.88 11.36
N THR A 132 11.67 5.31 12.42
CA THR A 132 13.12 5.09 12.47
C THR A 132 13.54 3.92 11.58
N TYR A 133 14.71 4.03 10.94
CA TYR A 133 15.27 2.93 10.16
C TYR A 133 16.80 2.82 10.33
N SER A 134 17.34 1.64 10.03
CA SER A 134 18.77 1.36 10.05
C SER A 134 19.16 0.63 8.78
N GLY A 135 19.82 1.34 7.86
CA GLY A 135 20.22 0.84 6.54
C GLY A 135 19.07 0.60 5.55
N SER A 136 17.93 0.08 5.98
CA SER A 136 16.73 -0.14 5.14
C SER A 136 15.44 0.18 5.90
N ILE A 137 14.43 0.67 5.18
CA ILE A 137 13.10 0.98 5.73
C ILE A 137 12.26 -0.30 5.74
N ARG A 138 11.64 -0.62 6.88
CA ARG A 138 10.81 -1.81 7.01
C ARG A 138 9.38 -1.51 6.56
N LEU A 139 8.90 -2.23 5.55
CA LEU A 139 7.53 -2.07 5.05
C LEU A 139 6.45 -2.30 6.11
N LYS A 140 6.73 -3.14 7.12
CA LYS A 140 5.81 -3.34 8.25
C LYS A 140 5.56 -2.04 9.00
N ASP A 141 6.58 -1.22 9.18
CA ASP A 141 6.48 0.03 9.94
C ASP A 141 5.71 1.08 9.12
N ILE A 142 5.93 1.12 7.81
CA ILE A 142 5.11 1.92 6.88
C ILE A 142 3.64 1.48 6.91
N ARG A 143 3.36 0.17 6.79
CA ARG A 143 1.98 -0.34 6.83
C ARG A 143 1.30 -0.02 8.17
N ASN A 144 2.02 -0.13 9.29
CA ASN A 144 1.47 0.25 10.59
C ASN A 144 1.16 1.76 10.67
N ALA A 145 1.97 2.60 10.02
CA ALA A 145 1.75 4.04 9.98
C ALA A 145 0.56 4.43 9.08
N LEU A 146 0.34 3.70 7.98
CA LEU A 146 -0.78 3.92 7.05
C LEU A 146 -2.11 3.36 7.57
N ARG A 147 -2.09 2.28 8.35
CA ARG A 147 -3.30 1.57 8.80
C ARG A 147 -4.37 2.47 9.45
N PRO A 148 -4.06 3.44 10.32
CA PRO A 148 -5.09 4.31 10.89
C PRO A 148 -5.87 5.12 9.84
N TYR A 149 -5.19 5.57 8.79
CA TYR A 149 -5.84 6.27 7.68
C TYR A 149 -6.73 5.31 6.87
N GLU A 150 -6.25 4.09 6.61
CA GLU A 150 -7.04 3.05 5.94
C GLU A 150 -8.31 2.73 6.71
N GLU A 151 -8.22 2.58 8.04
CA GLU A 151 -9.36 2.29 8.92
C GLU A 151 -10.41 3.41 8.85
N GLU A 152 -9.98 4.68 8.89
CA GLU A 152 -10.88 5.84 8.78
C GLU A 152 -11.53 5.94 7.40
N LEU A 153 -10.74 5.84 6.32
CA LEU A 153 -11.23 5.91 4.95
C LEU A 153 -12.19 4.76 4.63
N THR A 154 -11.88 3.56 5.11
CA THR A 154 -12.74 2.37 4.95
C THR A 154 -14.05 2.55 5.70
N ALA A 155 -14.02 3.05 6.94
CA ALA A 155 -15.24 3.29 7.71
C ALA A 155 -16.13 4.38 7.08
N ALA A 156 -15.52 5.45 6.55
CA ALA A 156 -16.24 6.49 5.82
C ALA A 156 -16.89 5.93 4.54
N ALA A 157 -16.14 5.17 3.74
CA ALA A 157 -16.65 4.53 2.54
C ALA A 157 -17.79 3.54 2.85
N ALA A 158 -17.65 2.71 3.89
CA ALA A 158 -18.67 1.77 4.32
C ALA A 158 -19.96 2.47 4.79
N ALA A 159 -19.86 3.65 5.41
CA ALA A 159 -21.02 4.43 5.83
C ALA A 159 -21.82 5.03 4.66
N ASP A 160 -21.16 5.22 3.51
CA ASP A 160 -21.79 5.73 2.28
C ASP A 160 -22.40 4.61 1.40
N LEU A 161 -22.14 3.33 1.73
CA LEU A 161 -22.72 2.19 1.03
C LEU A 161 -24.21 1.99 1.37
N PRO A 162 -24.98 1.31 0.49
CA PRO A 162 -26.32 0.84 0.82
C PRO A 162 -26.34 -0.10 2.03
N ASP A 163 -27.41 -0.07 2.83
CA ASP A 163 -27.61 -0.97 3.99
C ASP A 163 -27.54 -2.46 3.61
N GLU A 164 -27.95 -2.80 2.37
CA GLU A 164 -27.89 -4.14 1.82
C GLU A 164 -27.31 -4.10 0.40
N LEU A 165 -26.27 -4.90 0.17
CA LEU A 165 -25.66 -5.11 -1.14
C LEU A 165 -26.30 -6.34 -1.80
N ARG A 166 -26.80 -6.16 -3.02
CA ARG A 166 -27.45 -7.23 -3.81
C ARG A 166 -26.79 -7.35 -5.19
N PRO A 167 -25.61 -8.00 -5.27
CA PRO A 167 -24.97 -8.22 -6.56
C PRO A 167 -25.84 -9.14 -7.44
N GLU A 168 -25.87 -8.87 -8.74
CA GLU A 168 -26.66 -9.66 -9.68
C GLU A 168 -26.06 -11.06 -9.89
N ALA A 169 -24.73 -11.15 -9.92
CA ALA A 169 -24.00 -12.39 -10.16
C ALA A 169 -24.25 -13.43 -9.06
N ASP A 170 -24.34 -14.70 -9.46
CA ASP A 170 -24.54 -15.82 -8.53
C ASP A 170 -23.28 -16.09 -7.69
N VAL A 171 -22.12 -15.77 -8.24
CA VAL A 171 -20.80 -15.84 -7.62
C VAL A 171 -20.07 -14.54 -7.90
N ILE A 172 -19.58 -13.86 -6.85
CA ILE A 172 -18.80 -12.62 -6.97
C ILE A 172 -17.77 -12.51 -5.85
N THR A 173 -16.55 -12.10 -6.18
CA THR A 173 -15.51 -11.84 -5.16
C THR A 173 -15.77 -10.52 -4.45
N LEU A 174 -15.33 -10.40 -3.20
CA LEU A 174 -15.36 -9.11 -2.48
C LEU A 174 -14.58 -8.03 -3.25
N GLY A 175 -13.47 -8.39 -3.90
CA GLY A 175 -12.72 -7.49 -4.80
C GLY A 175 -13.54 -6.94 -5.95
N THR A 176 -14.25 -7.81 -6.67
CA THR A 176 -15.11 -7.39 -7.78
C THR A 176 -16.25 -6.51 -7.27
N LEU A 177 -16.91 -6.91 -6.17
CA LEU A 177 -17.98 -6.13 -5.56
C LEU A 177 -17.47 -4.75 -5.11
N ALA A 178 -16.34 -4.68 -4.42
CA ALA A 178 -15.75 -3.43 -3.96
C ALA A 178 -15.42 -2.49 -5.13
N ALA A 179 -14.89 -3.04 -6.22
CA ALA A 179 -14.62 -2.29 -7.45
C ALA A 179 -15.89 -1.70 -8.09
N GLU A 180 -17.03 -2.39 -8.03
CA GLU A 180 -18.31 -1.84 -8.51
C GLU A 180 -18.74 -0.58 -7.75
N TYR A 181 -18.40 -0.49 -6.46
CA TYR A 181 -18.67 0.69 -5.62
C TYR A 181 -17.48 1.67 -5.55
N GLY A 182 -16.32 1.33 -6.13
CA GLY A 182 -15.12 2.16 -6.07
C GLY A 182 -14.49 2.26 -4.68
N VAL A 183 -14.68 1.24 -3.84
CA VAL A 183 -14.21 1.20 -2.44
C VAL A 183 -13.21 0.06 -2.22
N SER A 184 -12.59 0.00 -1.04
CA SER A 184 -11.73 -1.13 -0.64
C SER A 184 -12.54 -2.39 -0.33
N GLU A 185 -11.93 -3.57 -0.47
CA GLU A 185 -12.58 -4.84 -0.09
C GLU A 185 -13.03 -4.85 1.37
N ALA A 186 -12.27 -4.20 2.25
CA ALA A 186 -12.60 -4.08 3.66
C ALA A 186 -13.91 -3.28 3.90
N ALA A 187 -14.25 -2.33 3.01
CA ALA A 187 -15.46 -1.52 3.16
C ALA A 187 -16.75 -2.30 2.91
N VAL A 188 -16.70 -3.32 2.04
CA VAL A 188 -17.85 -4.20 1.72
C VAL A 188 -17.87 -5.47 2.58
N GLU A 189 -16.82 -5.73 3.35
CA GLU A 189 -16.58 -7.01 4.03
C GLU A 189 -17.67 -7.37 5.05
N ASP A 190 -18.15 -6.36 5.78
CA ASP A 190 -19.18 -6.47 6.82
C ASP A 190 -20.59 -6.09 6.32
N ALA A 191 -20.73 -5.77 5.03
CA ALA A 191 -22.01 -5.35 4.47
C ALA A 191 -23.02 -6.51 4.40
N SER A 192 -24.30 -6.19 4.60
CA SER A 192 -25.38 -7.18 4.52
C SER A 192 -25.60 -7.62 3.07
N THR A 193 -25.53 -8.92 2.81
CA THR A 193 -25.70 -9.53 1.48
C THR A 193 -26.77 -10.62 1.54
N PRO A 194 -28.07 -10.26 1.66
CA PRO A 194 -29.13 -11.20 2.06
C PRO A 194 -29.40 -12.33 1.06
N GLU A 195 -28.93 -12.21 -0.17
CA GLU A 195 -29.12 -13.21 -1.23
C GLU A 195 -27.93 -14.16 -1.41
N HIS A 196 -26.82 -13.90 -0.70
CA HIS A 196 -25.56 -14.62 -0.83
C HIS A 196 -25.07 -15.10 0.54
N GLU A 197 -24.34 -16.19 0.53
CA GLU A 197 -23.54 -16.65 1.66
C GLU A 197 -22.08 -16.33 1.41
N ARG A 198 -21.39 -15.83 2.44
CA ARG A 198 -19.96 -15.53 2.35
C ARG A 198 -19.13 -16.79 2.59
N VAL A 199 -18.33 -17.14 1.59
CA VAL A 199 -17.40 -18.26 1.57
C VAL A 199 -16.01 -17.70 1.28
N GLY A 200 -15.19 -17.53 2.34
CA GLY A 200 -13.87 -16.90 2.22
C GLY A 200 -13.99 -15.44 1.80
N ARG A 201 -13.41 -15.10 0.63
CA ARG A 201 -13.51 -13.78 -0.02
C ARG A 201 -14.52 -13.74 -1.17
N THR A 202 -15.42 -14.71 -1.25
CA THR A 202 -16.42 -14.83 -2.31
C THR A 202 -17.82 -14.89 -1.73
N LEU A 203 -18.75 -14.19 -2.37
CA LEU A 203 -20.18 -14.26 -2.10
C LEU A 203 -20.81 -15.23 -3.10
N VAL A 204 -21.53 -16.22 -2.59
CA VAL A 204 -22.10 -17.31 -3.40
C VAL A 204 -23.58 -17.45 -3.05
N ARG A 205 -24.46 -17.49 -4.06
CA ARG A 205 -25.88 -17.74 -3.81
C ARG A 205 -26.09 -19.17 -3.26
N PRO A 206 -27.04 -19.38 -2.32
CA PRO A 206 -27.31 -20.71 -1.77
C PRO A 206 -27.56 -21.80 -2.82
N ALA A 207 -28.24 -21.48 -3.93
CA ALA A 207 -28.50 -22.43 -5.02
C ALA A 207 -27.22 -22.98 -5.68
N VAL A 208 -26.15 -22.19 -5.74
CA VAL A 208 -24.85 -22.64 -6.26
C VAL A 208 -24.19 -23.58 -5.24
N LEU A 209 -24.23 -23.25 -3.93
CA LEU A 209 -23.72 -24.13 -2.88
C LEU A 209 -24.47 -25.46 -2.82
N GLU A 210 -25.79 -25.45 -3.01
CA GLU A 210 -26.60 -26.66 -3.11
C GLU A 210 -26.18 -27.53 -4.29
N THR A 211 -25.93 -26.93 -5.46
CA THR A 211 -25.42 -27.65 -6.65
C THR A 211 -24.05 -28.27 -6.36
N LEU A 212 -23.13 -27.50 -5.78
CA LEU A 212 -21.80 -27.98 -5.43
C LEU A 212 -21.83 -29.10 -4.37
N ALA A 213 -22.80 -29.08 -3.46
CA ALA A 213 -22.98 -30.14 -2.47
C ALA A 213 -23.43 -31.47 -3.09
N GLU A 214 -24.07 -31.44 -4.26
CA GLU A 214 -24.45 -32.64 -5.02
C GLU A 214 -23.26 -33.22 -5.81
N ASP A 215 -22.39 -32.34 -6.32
CA ASP A 215 -21.27 -32.71 -7.19
C ASP A 215 -19.98 -33.06 -6.42
N ILE A 216 -19.81 -32.52 -5.22
CA ILE A 216 -18.62 -32.75 -4.38
C ILE A 216 -18.89 -33.81 -3.32
N ALA A 217 -18.02 -34.81 -3.24
CA ALA A 217 -18.11 -35.89 -2.26
C ALA A 217 -16.75 -36.22 -1.62
N ALA A 218 -16.80 -36.77 -0.41
CA ALA A 218 -15.62 -37.31 0.25
C ALA A 218 -14.98 -38.43 -0.62
N GLY A 219 -13.65 -38.36 -0.76
CA GLY A 219 -12.86 -39.27 -1.58
C GLY A 219 -12.47 -38.72 -2.95
N MET A 220 -13.05 -37.60 -3.39
CA MET A 220 -12.56 -36.87 -4.57
C MET A 220 -11.16 -36.29 -4.32
N SER A 221 -10.38 -36.12 -5.39
CA SER A 221 -9.15 -35.35 -5.33
C SER A 221 -9.44 -33.84 -5.28
N LEU A 222 -8.50 -33.08 -4.73
CA LEU A 222 -8.58 -31.61 -4.71
C LEU A 222 -8.63 -31.04 -6.13
N GLU A 223 -7.86 -31.58 -7.07
CA GLU A 223 -7.85 -31.15 -8.48
C GLU A 223 -9.22 -31.35 -9.15
N GLU A 224 -9.89 -32.48 -8.90
CA GLU A 224 -11.26 -32.71 -9.39
C GLU A 224 -12.25 -31.71 -8.80
N VAL A 225 -12.10 -31.35 -7.53
CA VAL A 225 -12.96 -30.33 -6.90
C VAL A 225 -12.67 -28.93 -7.44
N GLU A 226 -11.40 -28.56 -7.57
CA GLU A 226 -11.00 -27.27 -8.16
C GLU A 226 -11.60 -27.12 -9.57
N ALA A 227 -11.57 -28.17 -10.39
CA ALA A 227 -12.22 -28.15 -11.70
C ALA A 227 -13.75 -27.92 -11.64
N VAL A 228 -14.45 -28.51 -10.68
CA VAL A 228 -15.90 -28.27 -10.47
C VAL A 228 -16.15 -26.83 -10.01
N LEU A 229 -15.32 -26.30 -9.11
CA LEU A 229 -15.45 -24.93 -8.61
C LEU A 229 -15.17 -23.88 -9.68
N ASP A 230 -14.19 -24.13 -10.56
CA ASP A 230 -13.84 -23.27 -11.69
C ASP A 230 -15.02 -23.10 -12.67
N GLU A 231 -15.87 -24.13 -12.85
CA GLU A 231 -17.09 -24.02 -13.68
C GLU A 231 -18.09 -22.99 -13.16
N HIS A 232 -18.03 -22.70 -11.86
CA HIS A 232 -18.83 -21.68 -11.18
C HIS A 232 -18.07 -20.38 -10.90
N GLY A 233 -16.79 -20.28 -11.28
CA GLY A 233 -15.94 -19.12 -11.03
C GLY A 233 -15.52 -18.96 -9.57
N ILE A 234 -15.34 -20.05 -8.84
CA ILE A 234 -14.93 -20.05 -7.43
C ILE A 234 -13.47 -20.49 -7.30
N ASP A 235 -12.58 -19.54 -6.95
CA ASP A 235 -11.14 -19.83 -6.81
C ASP A 235 -10.74 -20.38 -5.42
N ASP A 236 -11.51 -20.09 -4.36
CA ASP A 236 -11.17 -20.49 -2.99
C ASP A 236 -11.77 -21.87 -2.63
N ALA A 237 -11.08 -22.91 -3.10
CA ALA A 237 -11.46 -24.30 -2.80
C ALA A 237 -11.48 -24.60 -1.31
N SER A 238 -10.54 -24.04 -0.53
CA SER A 238 -10.43 -24.32 0.90
C SER A 238 -11.62 -23.78 1.69
N ALA A 239 -12.01 -22.53 1.43
CA ALA A 239 -13.17 -21.92 2.09
C ALA A 239 -14.48 -22.61 1.67
N THR A 240 -14.61 -22.96 0.38
CA THR A 240 -15.81 -23.61 -0.14
C THR A 240 -15.99 -25.01 0.42
N LEU A 241 -14.93 -25.82 0.42
CA LEU A 241 -14.94 -27.13 1.09
C LEU A 241 -15.29 -26.99 2.57
N ALA A 242 -14.72 -26.01 3.27
CA ALA A 242 -15.02 -25.78 4.67
C ALA A 242 -16.50 -25.42 4.92
N ALA A 243 -17.13 -24.67 4.01
CA ALA A 243 -18.55 -24.32 4.06
C ALA A 243 -19.45 -25.53 3.78
N LEU A 244 -19.05 -26.39 2.84
CA LEU A 244 -19.74 -27.64 2.49
C LEU A 244 -19.53 -28.78 3.50
N GLY A 245 -18.76 -28.55 4.57
CA GLY A 245 -18.54 -29.56 5.61
C GLY A 245 -17.42 -30.56 5.27
N TYR A 246 -16.47 -30.16 4.44
CA TYR A 246 -15.30 -30.94 4.06
C TYR A 246 -13.97 -30.32 4.52
N ARG A 247 -12.90 -31.11 4.43
CA ARG A 247 -11.50 -30.69 4.60
C ARG A 247 -10.60 -31.42 3.62
N VAL A 248 -9.47 -30.81 3.30
CA VAL A 248 -8.43 -31.44 2.48
C VAL A 248 -7.49 -32.26 3.37
N GLU A 249 -7.35 -33.55 3.07
CA GLU A 249 -6.29 -34.41 3.62
C GLU A 249 -5.13 -34.47 2.62
N TRP A 250 -4.00 -33.86 2.99
CA TRP A 250 -2.82 -33.76 2.13
C TRP A 250 -2.00 -35.05 2.14
N GLU A 251 -1.73 -35.60 0.95
CA GLU A 251 -0.84 -36.76 0.77
C GLU A 251 0.56 -36.33 0.29
N GLY A 252 1.17 -35.42 1.06
CA GLY A 252 2.45 -34.81 0.71
C GLY A 252 2.30 -33.72 -0.36
N LEU A 253 3.28 -33.60 -1.27
CA LEU A 253 3.27 -32.58 -2.33
C LEU A 253 2.48 -33.02 -3.59
N GLY A 254 1.91 -34.24 -3.58
CA GLY A 254 1.28 -34.85 -4.75
C GLY A 254 -0.21 -34.54 -4.92
N GLY A 255 -0.81 -33.81 -3.98
CA GLY A 255 -2.24 -33.46 -4.00
C GLY A 255 -2.92 -33.68 -2.66
N GLY A 256 -4.22 -33.41 -2.62
CA GLY A 256 -5.07 -33.63 -1.45
C GLY A 256 -6.32 -34.42 -1.82
N THR A 257 -6.86 -35.16 -0.86
CA THR A 257 -8.13 -35.89 -0.99
C THR A 257 -9.16 -35.27 -0.05
N ILE A 258 -10.39 -35.12 -0.51
CA ILE A 258 -11.48 -34.52 0.26
C ILE A 258 -11.99 -35.51 1.31
N ARG A 259 -12.16 -35.04 2.55
CA ARG A 259 -12.74 -35.79 3.67
C ARG A 259 -13.81 -34.97 4.36
N GLU A 260 -14.79 -35.64 4.94
CA GLU A 260 -15.76 -34.97 5.82
C GLU A 260 -15.04 -34.29 7.00
N ARG A 261 -15.60 -33.15 7.41
CA ARG A 261 -15.14 -32.39 8.57
C ARG A 261 -15.86 -32.93 9.81
N GLU A 262 -15.10 -33.47 10.76
CA GLU A 262 -15.62 -33.87 12.09
C GLU A 262 -16.00 -32.65 12.95
#